data_AF-A0AAV4DPB4-F1
#
_entry.id   AF-A0AAV4DPB4-F1
#
_cell.length_a   1.000
_cell.length_b   1.000
_cell.length_c   1.000
_cell.angle_alpha   90.00
_cell.angle_beta   90.00
_cell.angle_gamma   90.00
#
_symmetry.space_group_name_H-M   'P 1'
#
loop_
_entity.id
_entity.type
_entity.pdbx_description
1 polymer ?
#
loop_
_entity_poly.entity_id
_entity_poly.type
_entity_poly.pdbx_seq_one_letter_code
_entity_poly.pdbx_strand_id
1 'polypeptide(L)'
;MPRIPWTAKKTNERVLNEANKRRSLVRTIRKRQATFLDHVMRRGKLEHLVTTGKFEGKRSRGRQREKIMDGLTTWLGTGKSVGYTGRRQR
;
A
#
# COMPACT_ATOMS: atom_id res chain seq x y z
N MET A 1 14.85 -0.79 19.66
CA MET A 1 13.47 -0.28 19.55
C MET A 1 13.15 0.39 20.88
N PRO A 2 12.72 1.65 20.94
CA PRO A 2 12.55 2.35 22.21
C PRO A 2 11.41 1.73 23.03
N ARG A 3 11.65 1.53 24.33
CA ARG A 3 10.70 0.95 25.27
C ARG A 3 9.76 2.06 25.75
N ILE A 4 8.61 2.19 25.11
CA ILE A 4 7.66 3.27 25.36
C ILE A 4 6.51 2.72 26.20
N PRO A 5 6.29 3.24 27.43
CA PRO A 5 5.14 2.84 28.22
C PRO A 5 3.86 3.36 27.57
N TRP A 6 2.80 2.55 27.59
CA TRP A 6 1.52 2.87 26.96
C TRP A 6 0.83 4.10 27.59
N THR A 7 1.20 4.46 28.83
CA THR A 7 0.74 5.66 29.55
C THR A 7 1.38 6.96 29.06
N ALA A 8 2.48 6.90 28.31
CA ALA A 8 3.22 8.10 27.89
C ALA A 8 2.47 8.99 26.89
N LYS A 9 1.33 8.53 26.33
CA LYS A 9 0.50 9.23 25.33
C LYS A 9 1.32 9.96 24.25
N LYS A 10 2.45 9.38 23.82
CA LYS A 10 3.31 9.95 22.78
C LYS A 10 2.62 9.86 21.42
N THR A 11 2.76 10.89 20.59
CA THR A 11 2.26 10.88 19.22
C THR A 11 3.08 9.91 18.37
N ASN A 12 2.42 9.23 17.43
CA ASN A 12 3.05 8.24 16.54
C ASN A 12 4.25 8.80 15.78
N GLU A 13 4.22 10.09 15.45
CA GLU A 13 5.30 10.78 14.73
C GLU A 13 6.55 10.97 15.60
N ARG A 14 6.36 11.34 16.87
CA ARG A 14 7.46 11.46 17.83
C ARG A 14 8.11 10.10 18.09
N VAL A 15 7.29 9.06 18.22
CA VAL A 15 7.76 7.67 18.35
C VAL A 15 8.55 7.22 17.11
N LEU A 16 8.11 7.59 15.91
CA LEU A 16 8.78 7.21 14.67
C LEU A 16 10.17 7.88 14.53
N ASN A 17 10.25 9.16 14.88
CA ASN A 17 11.50 9.94 14.89
C ASN A 17 12.48 9.43 15.95
N GLU A 18 12.01 9.17 17.16
CA GLU A 18 12.82 8.63 18.26
C GLU A 18 13.34 7.22 17.95
N ALA A 19 12.56 6.41 17.22
CA ALA A 19 13.00 5.11 16.73
C ALA A 19 13.94 5.20 15.51
N ASN A 20 14.20 6.39 14.97
CA ASN A 20 14.93 6.66 13.72
C ASN A 20 14.49 5.73 12.56
N LYS A 21 13.20 5.41 12.51
CA LYS A 21 12.64 4.54 11.46
C LYS A 21 12.01 5.41 10.39
N ARG A 22 12.59 5.37 9.18
CA ARG A 22 11.92 5.94 8.01
C ARG A 22 10.58 5.24 7.77
N ARG A 23 9.52 6.00 7.48
CA ARG A 23 8.17 5.53 7.11
C ARG A 23 8.27 4.72 5.80
N SER A 24 8.65 3.45 5.91
CA SER A 24 8.93 2.57 4.76
C SER A 24 7.80 1.58 4.47
N LEU A 25 6.74 1.56 5.28
CA LEU A 25 5.69 0.55 5.18
C LEU A 25 5.04 0.53 3.79
N VAL A 26 4.66 1.70 3.25
CA VAL A 26 4.07 1.80 1.90
C VAL A 26 5.06 1.33 0.84
N ARG A 27 6.34 1.71 0.95
CA ARG A 27 7.39 1.27 0.01
C ARG A 27 7.61 -0.23 0.06
N THR A 28 7.63 -0.82 1.26
CA THR A 28 7.78 -2.26 1.47
C THR A 28 6.58 -3.02 0.93
N ILE A 29 5.36 -2.52 1.16
CA ILE A 29 4.13 -3.11 0.62
C ILE A 29 4.16 -3.07 -0.92
N ARG A 30 4.49 -1.93 -1.52
CA ARG A 30 4.57 -1.77 -2.97
C ARG A 30 5.64 -2.68 -3.59
N LYS A 31 6.81 -2.80 -2.95
CA LYS A 31 7.86 -3.74 -3.39
C LYS A 31 7.35 -5.18 -3.40
N ARG A 32 6.65 -5.62 -2.34
CA ARG A 32 6.06 -6.97 -2.26
C ARG A 32 4.98 -7.19 -3.32
N GLN A 33 4.12 -6.21 -3.55
CA GLN A 33 3.10 -6.26 -4.60
C GLN A 33 3.71 -6.40 -5.99
N ALA A 34 4.79 -5.66 -6.28
CA ALA A 34 5.52 -5.76 -7.54
C ALA A 34 6.18 -7.15 -7.72
N THR A 35 6.84 -7.68 -6.69
CA THR A 35 7.44 -9.03 -6.74
C THR A 35 6.38 -10.12 -6.95
N PHE A 36 5.20 -9.97 -6.34
CA PHE A 36 4.09 -10.89 -6.57
C PHE A 36 3.63 -10.87 -8.03
N LEU A 37 3.47 -9.69 -8.63
CA LEU A 37 3.12 -9.58 -10.05
C LEU A 37 4.19 -10.17 -10.96
N ASP A 38 5.47 -9.89 -10.71
CA ASP A 38 6.58 -10.48 -11.47
C ASP A 38 6.52 -12.02 -11.43
N HIS A 39 6.26 -12.61 -10.25
CA HIS A 39 6.07 -14.07 -10.12
C HIS A 39 4.87 -14.58 -10.93
N VAL A 40 3.75 -13.87 -10.90
CA VAL A 40 2.54 -14.21 -11.66
C VAL A 40 2.81 -14.17 -13.16
N MET A 41 3.47 -13.10 -13.64
CA MET A 41 3.80 -12.90 -15.05
C MET A 41 4.73 -13.99 -15.56
N ARG A 42 5.75 -14.38 -14.78
CA ARG A 42 6.69 -15.46 -15.16
C ARG A 42 6.04 -16.84 -15.24
N ARG A 43 4.99 -17.09 -14.46
CA ARG A 43 4.30 -18.39 -14.41
C ARG A 43 3.10 -18.47 -15.36
N GLY A 44 2.79 -17.41 -16.11
CA GLY A 44 1.67 -17.38 -17.06
C GLY A 44 0.28 -17.48 -16.41
N LYS A 45 0.14 -17.14 -15.11
CA LYS A 45 -1.14 -17.30 -14.38
C LYS A 45 -1.98 -16.02 -14.30
N LEU A 46 -1.70 -15.03 -15.16
CA LEU A 46 -2.37 -13.74 -15.11
C LEU A 46 -3.86 -13.87 -15.44
N GLU A 47 -4.19 -14.53 -16.55
CA GLU A 47 -5.55 -14.78 -17.02
C GLU A 47 -6.44 -15.41 -15.94
N HIS A 48 -5.95 -16.45 -15.26
CA HIS A 48 -6.67 -17.10 -14.17
C HIS A 48 -6.96 -16.14 -13.00
N LEU A 49 -6.01 -15.27 -12.63
CA LEU A 49 -6.21 -14.31 -11.54
C LEU A 49 -7.18 -13.20 -11.90
N VAL A 50 -7.20 -12.79 -13.17
CA VAL A 50 -8.14 -11.79 -13.70
C VAL A 50 -9.54 -12.40 -13.74
N THR A 51 -9.71 -13.59 -14.33
CA THR A 51 -11.00 -14.29 -14.42
C THR A 51 -11.58 -14.63 -13.05
N THR A 52 -10.74 -14.92 -12.05
CA THR A 52 -11.19 -15.19 -10.67
C THR A 52 -11.54 -13.90 -9.91
N GLY A 53 -11.38 -12.71 -10.50
CA GLY A 53 -11.72 -11.44 -9.86
C GLY A 53 -10.87 -11.07 -8.64
N LYS A 54 -9.71 -11.73 -8.44
CA LYS A 54 -8.83 -11.47 -7.27
C LYS A 54 -8.29 -10.04 -7.25
N PHE A 55 -8.26 -9.38 -8.41
CA PHE A 55 -7.89 -7.96 -8.55
C PHE A 55 -9.10 -7.00 -8.59
N GLU A 56 -10.29 -7.49 -8.95
CA GLU A 56 -11.48 -6.66 -9.23
C GLU A 56 -12.58 -6.71 -8.15
N GLY A 57 -12.38 -7.48 -7.07
CA GLY A 57 -13.37 -7.62 -6.00
C GLY A 57 -13.77 -6.31 -5.28
N LYS A 58 -15.06 -6.23 -4.88
CA LYS A 58 -15.62 -5.12 -4.08
C LYS A 58 -14.92 -5.01 -2.73
N ARG A 59 -14.40 -3.82 -2.40
CA ARG A 59 -13.73 -3.58 -1.11
C ARG A 59 -14.72 -3.24 -0.01
N SER A 60 -14.45 -3.72 1.20
CA SER A 60 -15.18 -3.34 2.40
C SER A 60 -14.98 -1.85 2.72
N ARG A 61 -16.00 -1.27 3.38
CA ARG A 61 -15.91 0.10 3.91
C ARG A 61 -14.76 0.20 4.92
N GLY A 62 -14.01 1.31 4.89
CA GLY A 62 -12.89 1.57 5.80
C GLY A 62 -11.51 1.11 5.30
N ARG A 63 -11.42 0.26 4.28
CA ARG A 63 -10.14 -0.09 3.64
C ARG A 63 -9.75 0.97 2.60
N GLN A 64 -8.46 1.24 2.46
CA GLN A 64 -7.96 2.15 1.41
C GLN A 64 -8.48 1.73 0.03
N ARG A 65 -8.99 2.70 -0.73
CA ARG A 65 -9.64 2.49 -2.03
C ARG A 65 -8.68 2.15 -3.17
N GLU A 66 -7.38 2.38 -2.99
CA GLU A 66 -6.34 2.14 -4.00
C GLU A 66 -6.28 0.65 -4.38
N LYS A 67 -6.44 0.33 -5.68
CA LYS A 67 -6.19 -1.05 -6.16
C LYS A 67 -4.71 -1.33 -6.23
N ILE A 68 -4.33 -2.61 -6.12
CA ILE A 68 -2.92 -3.03 -6.20
C ILE A 68 -2.32 -2.54 -7.52
N MET A 69 -3.01 -2.74 -8.64
CA MET A 69 -2.58 -2.24 -9.95
C MET A 69 -2.49 -0.72 -9.96
N ASP A 70 -3.57 0.00 -9.60
CA ASP A 70 -3.59 1.47 -9.55
C ASP A 70 -2.44 2.06 -8.71
N GLY A 71 -2.18 1.46 -7.55
CA GLY A 71 -1.12 1.91 -6.64
C GLY A 71 0.28 1.60 -7.14
N LEU A 72 0.47 0.51 -7.88
CA LEU A 72 1.74 0.19 -8.52
C LEU A 72 1.98 1.07 -9.75
N THR A 73 0.97 1.30 -10.58
CA THR A 73 1.05 2.20 -11.74
C THR A 73 1.35 3.64 -11.30
N THR A 74 0.73 4.10 -10.22
CA THR A 74 1.03 5.41 -9.60
C THR A 74 2.45 5.45 -9.04
N TRP A 75 2.94 4.35 -8.46
CA TRP A 75 4.29 4.27 -7.89
C TRP A 75 5.39 4.19 -8.94
N LEU A 76 5.13 3.52 -10.07
CA LEU A 76 6.06 3.35 -11.19
C LEU A 76 6.05 4.56 -12.14
N GLY A 77 5.14 5.52 -11.96
CA GLY A 77 5.02 6.72 -12.80
C GLY A 77 4.45 6.47 -14.19
N THR A 78 3.86 5.29 -14.44
CA THR A 78 3.33 4.87 -15.75
C THR A 78 1.84 5.17 -15.94
N GLY A 79 1.17 5.75 -14.93
CA GLY A 79 -0.28 5.98 -14.94
C GLY A 79 -0.67 7.40 -15.25
N LYS A 80 -1.81 7.58 -15.95
CA LYS A 80 -2.52 8.86 -15.98
C LYS A 80 -2.80 9.28 -14.54
N SER A 81 -2.53 10.55 -14.21
CA SER A 81 -2.84 11.15 -12.92
C SER A 81 -4.34 11.08 -12.65
N VAL A 82 -4.83 9.97 -12.10
CA VAL A 82 -6.15 9.93 -11.51
C VAL A 82 -6.03 10.78 -10.25
N GLY A 83 -6.60 12.00 -10.34
CA GLY A 83 -6.60 12.98 -9.27
C GLY A 83 -6.96 12.31 -7.95
N TYR A 84 -6.13 12.58 -6.93
CA TYR A 84 -6.29 12.06 -5.58
C TYR A 84 -7.49 12.77 -4.91
N THR A 85 -8.72 12.50 -5.35
CA THR A 85 -9.94 13.02 -4.70
C THR A 85 -10.21 12.19 -3.44
N GLY A 86 -9.47 12.47 -2.38
CA GLY A 86 -9.59 11.73 -1.13
C GLY A 86 -8.96 12.37 0.11
N ARG A 87 -8.38 13.57 0.03
CA ARG A 87 -8.15 14.39 1.23
C ARG A 87 -9.44 15.14 1.54
N ARG A 88 -10.28 14.55 2.40
CA ARG A 88 -11.18 15.37 3.20
C ARG A 88 -10.29 16.00 4.28
N GLN A 89 -10.00 17.29 4.11
CA GLN A 89 -9.45 18.13 5.17
C GLN A 89 -10.30 17.93 6.43
N ARG A 90 -9.63 17.66 7.54
CA ARG A 90 -9.95 18.20 8.84
C ARG A 90 -8.72 18.96 9.30
#